data_AF-R1F4F1-F1
#
_entry.id   AF-R1F4F1-F1
#
_cell.length_a   1.000
_cell.length_b   1.000
_cell.length_c   1.000
_cell.angle_alpha   90.00
_cell.angle_beta   90.00
_cell.angle_gamma   90.00
#
_symmetry.space_group_name_H-M   'P 1'
#
loop_
_entity.id
_entity.type
_entity.pdbx_description
1 polymer ?
#
loop_
_entity_poly.entity_id
_entity_poly.type
_entity_poly.pdbx_seq_one_letter_code
_entity_poly.pdbx_strand_id
1 'polypeptide(L)'
;MLALEPRILFDGAAAVAVDHQSQDNQDAPQTAPDHAEPSQSSQPRQLLVVDARIEQASQLTKNLDSNVSLLVIDSKTDALTAIGAKLAELGQVDAIQILSHGAAGQFTLGDRTITADNLASVAQQLQGWQNHLSENADIQLYGCRVGAGDSGQALVSALAKWTGADVAASSDDTGASNKGGDWDLEVRSGLIDQPLALSREAVQGFDSLLANASPETSLPTGSGTVLLGDTFEFTVNLSNGSSQIGYAPYVDLYLPSTGKDGDDGISFVKATYLDQTLKFHQVVFDASGNAAHPLAVDSNGNPLIIRAADVGLRAG
;
A
#
# COMPACT_ATOMS: atom_id res chain seq x y z
N MET A 1 21.88 41.43 20.98
CA MET A 1 21.58 42.67 20.24
C MET A 1 22.49 42.70 19.01
N LEU A 2 22.05 42.10 17.90
CA LEU A 2 22.57 42.39 16.56
C LEU A 2 21.32 42.40 15.67
N ALA A 3 21.06 43.56 15.08
CA ALA A 3 19.85 43.90 14.34
C ALA A 3 19.91 43.40 12.89
N LEU A 4 18.73 43.16 12.32
CA LEU A 4 18.48 42.73 10.94
C LEU A 4 18.97 43.78 9.93
N GLU A 5 19.43 43.31 8.77
CA GLU A 5 19.56 44.15 7.56
C GLU A 5 18.28 44.05 6.70
N PRO A 6 17.73 45.18 6.20
CA PRO A 6 16.48 45.19 5.44
C PRO A 6 16.66 44.69 4.00
N ARG A 7 15.72 43.85 3.52
CA ARG A 7 15.54 43.60 2.08
C ARG A 7 14.57 44.62 1.50
N ILE A 8 15.04 45.36 0.50
CA ILE A 8 14.30 46.38 -0.26
C ILE A 8 13.19 45.70 -1.06
N LEU A 9 11.95 46.13 -0.84
CA LEU A 9 10.75 45.79 -1.60
C LEU A 9 10.68 46.74 -2.82
N PHE A 10 10.68 46.19 -4.03
CA PHE A 10 10.45 46.96 -5.26
C PHE A 10 8.93 47.05 -5.51
N ASP A 11 8.39 48.26 -5.39
CA ASP A 11 7.05 48.63 -5.82
C ASP A 11 7.13 49.20 -7.24
N GLY A 12 6.40 48.59 -8.16
CA GLY A 12 6.42 48.89 -9.59
C GLY A 12 5.06 49.38 -10.07
N ALA A 13 4.60 50.52 -9.57
CA ALA A 13 3.49 51.26 -10.15
C ALA A 13 4.03 52.38 -11.06
N ALA A 14 3.88 52.23 -12.38
CA ALA A 14 4.09 53.30 -13.34
C ALA A 14 2.80 53.52 -14.14
N ALA A 15 2.07 54.55 -13.74
CA ALA A 15 1.01 55.15 -14.55
C ALA A 15 1.65 55.95 -15.70
N VAL A 16 1.09 55.83 -16.89
CA VAL A 16 1.27 56.81 -17.97
C VAL A 16 -0.10 57.34 -18.36
N ALA A 17 -0.32 58.61 -18.05
CA ALA A 17 -1.37 59.42 -18.62
C ALA A 17 -0.80 60.12 -19.87
N VAL A 18 -1.54 60.12 -20.97
CA VAL A 18 -1.35 61.09 -22.05
C VAL A 18 -2.74 61.59 -22.45
N ASP A 19 -2.89 62.91 -22.36
CA ASP A 19 -4.06 63.68 -22.71
C ASP A 19 -3.82 64.32 -24.09
N HIS A 20 -4.80 64.25 -25.01
CA HIS A 20 -4.89 65.09 -26.20
C HIS A 20 -6.36 65.18 -26.68
N GLN A 21 -6.91 66.39 -26.60
CA GLN A 21 -8.24 66.78 -27.07
C GLN A 21 -8.30 67.06 -28.59
N SER A 22 -9.40 66.66 -29.25
CA SER A 22 -10.17 67.50 -30.19
C SER A 22 -11.48 66.81 -30.64
N GLN A 23 -12.49 67.62 -30.98
CA GLN A 23 -13.93 67.34 -31.01
C GLN A 23 -14.49 66.57 -32.23
N ASP A 24 -15.59 65.85 -31.97
CA ASP A 24 -16.89 65.86 -32.70
C ASP A 24 -17.38 64.55 -33.36
N ASN A 25 -18.66 64.26 -33.06
CA ASN A 25 -19.62 63.31 -33.65
C ASN A 25 -19.46 61.78 -33.54
N GLN A 26 -20.47 61.22 -32.86
CA GLN A 26 -21.23 60.00 -33.13
C GLN A 26 -20.60 58.61 -32.90
N ASP A 27 -21.48 57.77 -32.34
CA ASP A 27 -21.44 56.32 -32.17
C ASP A 27 -20.78 55.75 -30.90
N ALA A 28 -21.58 55.01 -30.15
CA ALA A 28 -21.23 54.38 -28.89
C ALA A 28 -20.36 53.12 -29.13
N PRO A 29 -19.18 52.97 -28.51
CA PRO A 29 -18.42 51.74 -28.62
C PRO A 29 -18.89 50.70 -27.60
N GLN A 30 -19.05 49.49 -28.12
CA GLN A 30 -19.37 48.24 -27.44
C GLN A 30 -18.51 48.01 -26.19
N THR A 31 -19.15 47.60 -25.11
CA THR A 31 -18.51 47.07 -23.90
C THR A 31 -17.58 45.91 -24.27
N ALA A 32 -16.30 46.06 -23.91
CA ALA A 32 -15.29 45.01 -24.01
C ALA A 32 -15.72 43.76 -23.22
N PRO A 33 -15.40 42.54 -23.70
CA PRO A 33 -15.64 41.34 -22.93
C PRO A 33 -14.74 41.34 -21.69
N ASP A 34 -15.41 41.12 -20.57
CA ASP A 34 -14.87 40.89 -19.24
C ASP A 34 -13.74 39.84 -19.30
N HIS A 35 -12.60 40.15 -18.70
CA HIS A 35 -11.51 39.20 -18.56
C HIS A 35 -12.00 38.09 -17.65
N ALA A 36 -12.21 36.89 -18.21
CA ALA A 36 -12.48 35.70 -17.42
C ALA A 36 -11.37 35.51 -16.39
N GLU A 37 -11.74 35.52 -15.11
CA GLU A 37 -10.87 35.10 -14.02
C GLU A 37 -10.35 33.67 -14.29
N PRO A 38 -9.13 33.32 -13.84
CA PRO A 38 -8.61 31.97 -14.01
C PRO A 38 -9.56 30.98 -13.36
N SER A 39 -9.97 29.97 -14.12
CA SER A 39 -10.71 28.82 -13.63
C SER A 39 -10.02 28.27 -12.39
N GLN A 40 -10.73 28.22 -11.26
CA GLN A 40 -10.25 27.53 -10.07
C GLN A 40 -9.89 26.10 -10.44
N SER A 41 -8.60 25.74 -10.35
CA SER A 41 -8.14 24.38 -10.57
C SER A 41 -8.83 23.47 -9.54
N SER A 42 -9.74 22.60 -10.00
CA SER A 42 -10.30 21.54 -9.16
C SER A 42 -9.16 20.69 -8.61
N GLN A 43 -9.22 20.34 -7.33
CA GLN A 43 -8.25 19.42 -6.71
C GLN A 43 -8.17 18.11 -7.53
N PRO A 44 -6.96 17.55 -7.77
CA PRO A 44 -6.79 16.37 -8.60
C PRO A 44 -7.51 15.18 -7.98
N ARG A 45 -8.24 14.39 -8.77
CA ARG A 45 -8.97 13.24 -8.25
C ARG A 45 -8.06 12.02 -8.23
N GLN A 46 -7.91 11.41 -7.05
CA GLN A 46 -6.98 10.30 -6.85
C GLN A 46 -7.73 9.03 -6.44
N LEU A 47 -7.33 7.89 -6.99
CA LEU A 47 -7.71 6.56 -6.53
C LEU A 47 -6.53 5.95 -5.78
N LEU A 48 -6.66 5.79 -4.47
CA LEU A 48 -5.70 5.06 -3.63
C LEU A 48 -6.15 3.61 -3.52
N VAL A 49 -5.34 2.69 -4.03
CA VAL A 49 -5.56 1.25 -3.98
C VAL A 49 -4.59 0.63 -3.00
N VAL A 50 -5.08 -0.13 -2.02
CA VAL A 50 -4.25 -0.74 -0.97
C VAL A 50 -4.51 -2.24 -0.90
N ASP A 51 -3.45 -3.03 -0.98
CA ASP A 51 -3.55 -4.46 -0.68
C ASP A 51 -3.80 -4.66 0.83
N ALA A 52 -4.80 -5.48 1.18
CA ALA A 52 -5.18 -5.71 2.57
C ALA A 52 -4.09 -6.41 3.42
N ARG A 53 -3.06 -6.97 2.78
CA ARG A 53 -1.90 -7.58 3.47
C ARG A 53 -0.89 -6.55 3.97
N ILE A 54 -0.97 -5.29 3.50
CA ILE A 54 -0.10 -4.23 4.01
C ILE A 54 -0.35 -4.04 5.51
N GLU A 55 0.70 -4.26 6.30
CA GLU A 55 0.70 -3.98 7.73
C GLU A 55 0.31 -2.53 7.99
N GLN A 56 -0.39 -2.24 9.09
CA GLN A 56 -0.78 -0.86 9.43
C GLN A 56 -1.57 -0.11 8.33
N ALA A 57 -2.18 -0.81 7.34
CA ALA A 57 -2.93 -0.18 6.25
C ALA A 57 -4.01 0.80 6.74
N SER A 58 -4.73 0.47 7.83
CA SER A 58 -5.73 1.36 8.42
C SER A 58 -5.16 2.68 8.95
N GLN A 59 -3.90 2.68 9.39
CA GLN A 59 -3.18 3.88 9.80
C GLN A 59 -2.73 4.69 8.59
N LEU A 60 -2.22 4.02 7.55
CA LEU A 60 -1.83 4.67 6.29
C LEU A 60 -3.02 5.41 5.66
N THR A 61 -4.19 4.79 5.67
CA THR A 61 -5.40 5.35 5.05
C THR A 61 -6.22 6.23 5.99
N LYS A 62 -5.65 6.64 7.13
CA LYS A 62 -6.34 7.53 8.07
C LYS A 62 -6.24 8.96 7.59
N ASN A 63 -7.34 9.71 7.70
CA ASN A 63 -7.41 11.14 7.33
C ASN A 63 -7.00 11.42 5.88
N LEU A 64 -7.45 10.59 4.93
CA LEU A 64 -7.28 10.89 3.50
C LEU A 64 -8.02 12.18 3.14
N ASP A 65 -7.43 12.94 2.22
CA ASP A 65 -8.05 14.16 1.70
C ASP A 65 -9.34 13.84 0.93
N SER A 66 -10.23 14.83 0.82
CA SER A 66 -11.56 14.66 0.21
C SER A 66 -11.54 14.33 -1.29
N ASN A 67 -10.40 14.56 -1.96
CA ASN A 67 -10.16 14.22 -3.37
C ASN A 67 -9.61 12.79 -3.56
N VAL A 68 -9.32 12.05 -2.47
CA VAL A 68 -8.81 10.69 -2.51
C VAL A 68 -9.93 9.69 -2.27
N SER A 69 -10.14 8.78 -3.22
CA SER A 69 -11.03 7.63 -3.09
C SER A 69 -10.23 6.38 -2.74
N LEU A 70 -10.60 5.70 -1.66
CA LEU A 70 -9.92 4.49 -1.21
C LEU A 70 -10.57 3.21 -1.79
N LEU A 71 -9.74 2.28 -2.25
CA LEU A 71 -10.09 0.91 -2.60
C LEU A 71 -9.15 -0.06 -1.88
N VAL A 72 -9.66 -0.84 -0.93
CA VAL A 72 -8.90 -1.90 -0.26
C VAL A 72 -9.21 -3.24 -0.94
N ILE A 73 -8.17 -4.00 -1.29
CA ILE A 73 -8.27 -5.25 -2.05
C ILE A 73 -7.79 -6.41 -1.20
N ASP A 74 -8.65 -7.41 -0.97
CA ASP A 74 -8.26 -8.64 -0.28
C ASP A 74 -7.49 -9.60 -1.19
N SER A 75 -6.74 -10.52 -0.59
CA SER A 75 -5.87 -11.49 -1.28
C SER A 75 -6.57 -12.45 -2.26
N LYS A 76 -7.90 -12.48 -2.32
CA LYS A 76 -8.69 -13.37 -3.20
C LYS A 76 -9.44 -12.60 -4.28
N THR A 77 -9.36 -11.28 -4.26
CA THR A 77 -10.07 -10.40 -5.19
C THR A 77 -9.27 -10.24 -6.48
N ASP A 78 -9.95 -10.34 -7.62
CA ASP A 78 -9.40 -9.89 -8.91
C ASP A 78 -9.17 -8.37 -8.84
N ALA A 79 -7.92 -8.00 -8.60
CA ALA A 79 -7.56 -6.61 -8.35
C ALA A 79 -7.82 -5.69 -9.55
N LEU A 80 -7.52 -6.14 -10.78
CA LEU A 80 -7.64 -5.28 -11.95
C LEU A 80 -9.10 -5.03 -12.32
N THR A 81 -9.95 -6.05 -12.13
CA THR A 81 -11.40 -5.92 -12.27
C THR A 81 -11.96 -4.96 -11.22
N ALA A 82 -11.53 -5.07 -9.95
CA ALA A 82 -11.96 -4.18 -8.88
C ALA A 82 -11.57 -2.71 -9.14
N ILE A 83 -10.33 -2.46 -9.58
CA ILE A 83 -9.87 -1.11 -9.97
C ILE A 83 -10.72 -0.57 -11.12
N GLY A 84 -10.92 -1.36 -12.19
CA GLY A 84 -11.74 -0.93 -13.33
C GLY A 84 -13.17 -0.58 -12.93
N ALA A 85 -13.79 -1.36 -12.06
CA ALA A 85 -15.12 -1.06 -11.52
C ALA A 85 -15.14 0.23 -10.70
N LYS A 86 -14.10 0.48 -9.88
CA LYS A 86 -13.99 1.71 -9.10
C LYS A 86 -13.77 2.94 -9.98
N LEU A 87 -12.94 2.83 -11.02
CA LEU A 87 -12.76 3.88 -12.02
C LEU A 87 -14.08 4.22 -12.74
N ALA A 88 -14.88 3.21 -13.08
CA ALA A 88 -16.19 3.43 -13.69
C ALA A 88 -17.18 4.17 -12.77
N GLU A 89 -17.09 3.95 -11.45
CA GLU A 89 -17.88 4.68 -10.44
C GLU A 89 -17.43 6.14 -10.29
N LEU A 90 -16.12 6.38 -10.27
CA LEU A 90 -15.54 7.71 -10.02
C LEU A 90 -15.58 8.63 -11.24
N GLY A 91 -15.51 8.08 -12.45
CA GLY A 91 -15.28 8.82 -13.68
C GLY A 91 -13.78 9.03 -13.94
N GLN A 92 -13.40 10.15 -14.58
CA GLN A 92 -11.99 10.46 -14.83
C GLN A 92 -11.23 10.74 -13.52
N VAL A 93 -10.05 10.15 -13.38
CA VAL A 93 -9.09 10.36 -12.29
C VAL A 93 -7.75 10.85 -12.84
N ASP A 94 -7.03 11.61 -12.02
CA ASP A 94 -5.71 12.14 -12.31
C ASP A 94 -4.59 11.23 -11.78
N ALA A 95 -4.87 10.39 -10.78
CA ALA A 95 -3.91 9.43 -10.27
C ALA A 95 -4.55 8.11 -9.86
N ILE A 96 -3.83 7.02 -10.10
CA ILE A 96 -4.02 5.73 -9.42
C ILE A 96 -2.74 5.45 -8.63
N GLN A 97 -2.84 5.37 -7.30
CA GLN A 97 -1.71 5.03 -6.44
C GLN A 97 -1.95 3.66 -5.84
N ILE A 98 -1.02 2.74 -6.06
CA ILE A 98 -1.14 1.34 -5.65
C ILE A 98 -0.11 1.07 -4.56
N LEU A 99 -0.58 0.81 -3.34
CA LEU A 99 0.21 0.35 -2.22
C LEU A 99 0.11 -1.17 -2.14
N SER A 100 1.21 -1.82 -2.43
CA SER A 100 1.25 -3.27 -2.55
C SER A 100 2.61 -3.79 -2.12
N HIS A 101 2.65 -5.10 -1.95
CA HIS A 101 3.89 -5.81 -1.76
C HIS A 101 4.66 -5.90 -3.09
N GLY A 102 5.96 -5.61 -3.08
CA GLY A 102 6.81 -5.60 -4.28
C GLY A 102 8.07 -6.46 -4.22
N ALA A 103 8.58 -6.80 -5.40
CA ALA A 103 9.96 -7.24 -5.62
C ALA A 103 10.45 -6.77 -7.01
N ALA A 104 11.72 -7.00 -7.36
CA ALA A 104 12.30 -6.58 -8.64
C ALA A 104 11.45 -7.00 -9.86
N GLY A 105 10.78 -6.03 -10.51
CA GLY A 105 9.96 -6.27 -11.70
C GLY A 105 8.58 -6.86 -11.44
N GLN A 106 8.10 -6.84 -10.19
CA GLN A 106 6.79 -7.36 -9.85
C GLN A 106 6.13 -6.66 -8.65
N PHE A 107 4.81 -6.65 -8.64
CA PHE A 107 4.03 -6.34 -7.44
C PHE A 107 2.86 -7.31 -7.28
N THR A 108 2.43 -7.53 -6.04
CA THR A 108 1.35 -8.46 -5.72
C THR A 108 0.17 -7.68 -5.15
N LEU A 109 -0.97 -7.75 -5.84
CA LEU A 109 -2.20 -7.06 -5.48
C LEU A 109 -3.39 -8.01 -5.63
N GLY A 110 -4.13 -8.21 -4.55
CA GLY A 110 -5.23 -9.17 -4.50
C GLY A 110 -4.78 -10.59 -4.85
N ASP A 111 -5.47 -11.22 -5.79
CA ASP A 111 -5.26 -12.60 -6.22
C ASP A 111 -4.05 -12.84 -7.14
N ARG A 112 -3.30 -11.80 -7.48
CA ARG A 112 -2.30 -11.87 -8.56
C ARG A 112 -0.98 -11.18 -8.22
N THR A 113 0.08 -11.74 -8.79
CA THR A 113 1.36 -11.06 -8.97
C THR A 113 1.44 -10.56 -10.41
N ILE A 114 1.72 -9.28 -10.58
CA ILE A 114 1.76 -8.59 -11.87
C ILE A 114 3.22 -8.37 -12.25
N THR A 115 3.57 -8.78 -13.48
CA THR A 115 4.93 -8.68 -14.06
C THR A 115 4.81 -8.26 -15.52
N ALA A 116 5.90 -7.77 -16.13
CA ALA A 116 5.89 -7.42 -17.56
C ALA A 116 5.43 -8.59 -18.47
N ASP A 117 5.77 -9.82 -18.09
CA ASP A 117 5.48 -11.03 -18.88
C ASP A 117 3.99 -11.41 -18.89
N ASN A 118 3.26 -11.08 -17.82
CA ASN A 118 1.84 -11.45 -17.70
C ASN A 118 0.88 -10.30 -18.04
N LEU A 119 1.37 -9.08 -18.23
CA LEU A 119 0.52 -7.93 -18.59
C LEU A 119 -0.25 -8.11 -19.90
N ALA A 120 0.31 -8.84 -20.87
CA ALA A 120 -0.35 -9.09 -22.14
C ALA A 120 -1.67 -9.86 -21.99
N SER A 121 -1.80 -10.72 -20.97
CA SER A 121 -3.04 -11.49 -20.73
C SER A 121 -4.17 -10.64 -20.13
N VAL A 122 -3.83 -9.50 -19.53
CA VAL A 122 -4.75 -8.54 -18.89
C VAL A 122 -4.82 -7.20 -19.62
N ALA A 123 -4.22 -7.11 -20.80
CA ALA A 123 -4.12 -5.89 -21.60
C ALA A 123 -5.48 -5.21 -21.85
N GLN A 124 -6.53 -5.99 -22.13
CA GLN A 124 -7.87 -5.46 -22.34
C GLN A 124 -8.44 -4.79 -21.08
N GLN A 125 -8.17 -5.33 -19.89
CA GLN A 125 -8.60 -4.71 -18.62
C GLN A 125 -7.88 -3.38 -18.42
N LEU A 126 -6.57 -3.32 -18.68
CA LEU A 126 -5.76 -2.10 -18.55
C LEU A 126 -6.11 -1.03 -19.59
N GLN A 127 -6.37 -1.43 -20.83
CA GLN A 127 -6.87 -0.52 -21.86
C GLN A 127 -8.26 0.02 -21.51
N GLY A 128 -9.09 -0.78 -20.83
CA GLY A 128 -10.36 -0.32 -20.29
C GLY A 128 -10.23 0.86 -19.31
N TRP A 129 -9.11 0.94 -18.58
CA TRP A 129 -8.86 2.05 -17.66
C TRP A 129 -8.63 3.38 -18.38
N GLN A 130 -8.11 3.37 -19.61
CA GLN A 130 -7.81 4.59 -20.39
C GLN A 130 -8.97 5.58 -20.46
N ASN A 131 -10.20 5.08 -20.58
CA ASN A 131 -11.40 5.92 -20.67
C ASN A 131 -11.73 6.66 -19.36
N HIS A 132 -11.08 6.29 -18.26
CA HIS A 132 -11.25 6.84 -16.92
C HIS A 132 -10.00 7.55 -16.41
N LEU A 133 -8.99 7.73 -17.26
CA LEU A 133 -7.77 8.44 -16.93
C LEU A 133 -7.80 9.82 -17.61
N SER A 134 -7.34 10.86 -16.92
CA SER A 134 -7.07 12.15 -17.55
C SER A 134 -5.86 12.07 -18.49
N GLU A 135 -5.66 13.10 -19.31
CA GLU A 135 -4.62 13.11 -20.37
C GLU A 135 -3.20 12.89 -19.81
N ASN A 136 -2.93 13.37 -18.60
CA ASN A 136 -1.65 13.23 -17.90
C ASN A 136 -1.83 12.44 -16.60
N ALA A 137 -2.69 11.42 -16.60
CA ALA A 137 -2.91 10.64 -15.39
C ALA A 137 -1.65 9.86 -15.00
N ASP A 138 -1.40 9.78 -13.70
CA ASP A 138 -0.29 9.03 -13.12
C ASP A 138 -0.75 7.66 -12.60
N ILE A 139 0.07 6.63 -12.82
CA ILE A 139 0.01 5.36 -12.09
C ILE A 139 1.28 5.22 -11.26
N GLN A 140 1.12 5.29 -9.94
CA GLN A 140 2.22 5.26 -8.98
C GLN A 140 2.22 3.94 -8.22
N LEU A 141 3.28 3.16 -8.36
CA LEU A 141 3.43 1.84 -7.78
C LEU A 141 4.36 1.90 -6.56
N TYR A 142 3.74 1.94 -5.38
CA TYR A 142 4.43 1.89 -4.09
C TYR A 142 4.51 0.44 -3.63
N GLY A 143 5.73 -0.06 -3.56
CA GLY A 143 6.04 -1.43 -3.19
C GLY A 143 7.53 -1.65 -3.31
N CYS A 144 8.10 -2.46 -2.43
CA CYS A 144 9.55 -2.62 -2.40
C CYS A 144 10.09 -3.11 -3.76
N ARG A 145 10.97 -2.33 -4.36
CA ARG A 145 11.78 -2.69 -5.54
C ARG A 145 10.96 -3.02 -6.79
N VAL A 146 9.70 -2.61 -6.89
CA VAL A 146 8.84 -2.90 -8.07
C VAL A 146 9.51 -2.45 -9.37
N GLY A 147 10.13 -1.28 -9.37
CA GLY A 147 10.87 -0.69 -10.48
C GLY A 147 12.33 -1.13 -10.59
N ALA A 148 12.84 -2.00 -9.71
CA ALA A 148 14.25 -2.35 -9.67
C ALA A 148 14.72 -3.15 -10.91
N GLY A 149 15.84 -2.72 -11.48
CA GLY A 149 16.52 -3.41 -12.58
C GLY A 149 15.74 -3.42 -13.91
N ASP A 150 16.25 -4.19 -14.88
CA ASP A 150 15.68 -4.25 -16.23
C ASP A 150 14.24 -4.78 -16.21
N SER A 151 13.91 -5.72 -15.32
CA SER A 151 12.54 -6.25 -15.16
C SER A 151 11.57 -5.19 -14.63
N GLY A 152 12.01 -4.33 -13.70
CA GLY A 152 11.24 -3.19 -13.21
C GLY A 152 10.98 -2.14 -14.28
N GLN A 153 12.00 -1.74 -15.03
CA GLN A 153 11.83 -0.82 -16.16
C GLN A 153 10.87 -1.41 -17.22
N ALA A 154 10.97 -2.71 -17.51
CA ALA A 154 10.08 -3.39 -18.44
C ALA A 154 8.62 -3.37 -17.96
N LEU A 155 8.38 -3.60 -16.67
CA LEU A 155 7.06 -3.54 -16.05
C LEU A 155 6.45 -2.13 -16.16
N VAL A 156 7.20 -1.10 -15.75
CA VAL A 156 6.77 0.31 -15.80
C VAL A 156 6.44 0.72 -17.24
N SER A 157 7.31 0.38 -18.19
CA SER A 157 7.12 0.71 -19.61
C SER A 157 5.91 -0.02 -20.22
N ALA A 158 5.69 -1.27 -19.84
CA ALA A 158 4.56 -2.06 -20.32
C ALA A 158 3.22 -1.54 -19.78
N LEU A 159 3.16 -1.16 -18.50
CA LEU A 159 1.97 -0.52 -17.93
C LEU A 159 1.65 0.78 -18.66
N ALA A 160 2.62 1.69 -18.81
CA ALA A 160 2.44 2.95 -19.53
C ALA A 160 1.91 2.73 -20.95
N LYS A 161 2.45 1.73 -21.66
CA LYS A 161 1.97 1.37 -23.00
C LYS A 161 0.51 0.91 -23.02
N TRP A 162 0.09 0.10 -22.05
CA TRP A 162 -1.27 -0.48 -22.03
C TRP A 162 -2.32 0.48 -21.46
N THR A 163 -1.94 1.36 -20.53
CA THR A 163 -2.85 2.32 -19.88
C THR A 163 -2.77 3.71 -20.47
N GLY A 164 -1.80 4.02 -21.32
CA GLY A 164 -1.58 5.36 -21.87
C GLY A 164 -1.22 6.44 -20.83
N ALA A 165 -1.03 6.03 -19.57
CA ALA A 165 -0.70 6.90 -18.44
C ALA A 165 0.81 7.02 -18.27
N ASP A 166 1.22 8.05 -17.52
CA ASP A 166 2.57 8.12 -16.99
C ASP A 166 2.66 7.15 -15.79
N VAL A 167 3.77 6.41 -15.68
CA VAL A 167 3.91 5.33 -14.68
C VAL A 167 5.21 5.47 -13.94
N ALA A 168 5.17 5.28 -12.61
CA ALA A 168 6.37 5.22 -11.79
C ALA A 168 6.32 4.17 -10.69
N ALA A 169 7.49 3.71 -10.26
CA ALA A 169 7.65 2.66 -9.26
C ALA A 169 8.91 2.86 -8.41
N SER A 170 8.88 2.40 -7.15
CA SER A 170 10.07 2.39 -6.28
C SER A 170 11.09 1.35 -6.75
N SER A 171 12.36 1.75 -6.77
CA SER A 171 13.53 0.93 -7.15
C SER A 171 14.21 0.26 -5.94
N ASP A 172 13.90 0.72 -4.74
CA ASP A 172 14.34 0.19 -3.45
C ASP A 172 13.15 -0.07 -2.51
N ASP A 173 13.40 -0.27 -1.22
CA ASP A 173 12.36 -0.68 -0.28
C ASP A 173 11.45 0.52 0.05
N THR A 174 10.11 0.37 -0.12
CA THR A 174 9.16 1.44 0.20
C THR A 174 8.69 1.34 1.65
N GLY A 175 8.69 2.43 2.42
CA GLY A 175 8.11 2.50 3.76
C GLY A 175 8.94 3.32 4.75
N ALA A 176 9.15 2.77 5.94
CA ALA A 176 9.76 3.49 7.06
C ALA A 176 11.28 3.70 6.87
N SER A 177 11.73 4.95 6.99
CA SER A 177 13.15 5.34 6.87
C SER A 177 14.08 4.73 7.90
N ASN A 178 13.61 4.51 9.13
CA ASN A 178 14.34 3.78 10.17
C ASN A 178 14.56 2.29 9.85
N LYS A 179 13.81 1.74 8.89
CA LYS A 179 13.93 0.37 8.36
C LYS A 179 14.62 0.33 6.99
N GLY A 180 15.10 1.48 6.50
CA GLY A 180 15.87 1.59 5.25
C GLY A 180 15.03 1.77 4.00
N GLY A 181 13.75 2.15 4.13
CA GLY A 181 12.91 2.49 2.99
C GLY A 181 12.50 3.96 2.92
N ASP A 182 11.89 4.37 1.81
CA ASP A 182 11.30 5.69 1.64
C ASP A 182 9.97 5.61 0.86
N TRP A 183 9.45 6.75 0.41
CA TRP A 183 8.22 6.81 -0.39
C TRP A 183 8.49 7.47 -1.75
N ASP A 184 9.72 7.38 -2.23
CA ASP A 184 10.10 7.92 -3.52
C ASP A 184 9.82 6.89 -4.64
N LEU A 185 9.69 7.42 -5.86
CA LEU A 185 9.51 6.64 -7.09
C LEU A 185 10.61 7.05 -8.07
N GLU A 186 11.64 6.21 -8.19
CA GLU A 186 12.85 6.52 -8.96
C GLU A 186 12.74 6.06 -10.42
N VAL A 187 11.96 5.01 -10.68
CA VAL A 187 11.79 4.44 -12.03
C VAL A 187 10.52 4.99 -12.63
N ARG A 188 10.61 5.58 -13.82
CA ARG A 188 9.50 6.31 -14.45
C ARG A 188 9.42 6.05 -15.95
N SER A 189 8.21 6.11 -16.48
CA SER A 189 7.89 6.23 -17.91
C SER A 189 6.86 7.34 -18.03
N GLY A 190 7.31 8.54 -18.41
CA GLY A 190 6.46 9.74 -18.41
C GLY A 190 6.86 10.76 -17.34
N LEU A 191 6.01 11.77 -17.14
CA LEU A 191 6.14 12.76 -16.07
C LEU A 191 5.24 12.35 -14.90
N ILE A 192 5.75 12.46 -13.68
CA ILE A 192 4.95 12.20 -12.47
C ILE A 192 4.76 13.52 -11.75
N ASP A 193 3.51 13.99 -11.71
CA ASP A 193 3.16 15.30 -11.17
C ASP A 193 2.07 15.24 -10.08
N GLN A 194 1.50 14.05 -9.83
CA GLN A 194 0.54 13.83 -8.76
C GLN A 194 1.24 13.52 -7.43
N PRO A 195 0.90 14.22 -6.33
CA PRO A 195 1.52 13.99 -5.03
C PRO A 195 1.04 12.66 -4.41
N LEU A 196 1.83 12.09 -3.50
CA LEU A 196 1.43 10.94 -2.68
C LEU A 196 0.09 11.22 -1.97
N ALA A 197 -0.87 10.30 -2.09
CA ALA A 197 -2.22 10.42 -1.56
C ALA A 197 -2.30 10.29 -0.02
N LEU A 198 -1.22 9.80 0.60
CA LEU A 198 -1.12 9.62 2.04
C LEU A 198 -0.79 10.94 2.74
N SER A 199 -1.40 11.17 3.91
CA SER A 199 -1.01 12.29 4.76
C SER A 199 0.42 12.13 5.28
N ARG A 200 1.06 13.26 5.56
CA ARG A 200 2.41 13.27 6.14
C ARG A 200 2.45 12.54 7.49
N GLU A 201 1.42 12.70 8.30
CA GLU A 201 1.27 12.04 9.59
C GLU A 201 1.18 10.51 9.43
N ALA A 202 0.45 10.04 8.42
CA ALA A 202 0.34 8.61 8.11
C ALA A 202 1.69 8.03 7.68
N VAL A 203 2.40 8.71 6.77
CA VAL A 203 3.75 8.32 6.32
C VAL A 203 4.76 8.28 7.46
N GLN A 204 4.74 9.28 8.36
CA GLN A 204 5.66 9.33 9.51
C GLN A 204 5.33 8.30 10.59
N GLY A 205 4.06 7.94 10.74
CA GLY A 205 3.62 6.95 11.71
C GLY A 205 3.79 5.51 11.24
N PHE A 206 3.96 5.28 9.93
CA PHE A 206 4.16 3.95 9.38
C PHE A 206 5.53 3.40 9.79
N ASP A 207 5.53 2.34 10.58
CA ASP A 207 6.74 1.66 11.06
C ASP A 207 6.84 0.27 10.46
N SER A 208 6.75 0.15 9.14
CA SER A 208 7.01 -1.10 8.41
C SER A 208 7.56 -0.82 7.00
N LEU A 209 7.75 -1.87 6.21
CA LEU A 209 8.08 -1.79 4.79
C LEU A 209 6.96 -2.46 3.99
N LEU A 210 6.73 -2.02 2.75
CA LEU A 210 5.81 -2.67 1.80
C LEU A 210 6.43 -3.95 1.21
N ALA A 211 7.12 -4.74 2.03
CA ALA A 211 7.92 -5.89 1.62
C ALA A 211 7.04 -7.08 1.24
N ASN A 212 7.22 -7.63 0.04
CA ASN A 212 6.56 -8.84 -0.47
C ASN A 212 6.99 -10.11 0.25
N ALA A 213 6.64 -10.19 1.53
CA ALA A 213 6.71 -11.41 2.28
C ALA A 213 5.38 -12.15 2.23
N SER A 214 5.39 -13.30 1.54
CA SER A 214 4.28 -14.26 1.52
C SER A 214 4.72 -15.56 2.20
N PRO A 215 4.97 -15.56 3.52
CA PRO A 215 5.33 -16.79 4.20
C PRO A 215 4.17 -17.77 4.13
N GLU A 216 4.46 -19.01 3.74
CA GLU A 216 3.53 -20.11 3.83
C GLU A 216 4.00 -21.08 4.90
N THR A 217 3.05 -21.55 5.71
CA THR A 217 3.29 -22.62 6.68
C THR A 217 2.54 -23.87 6.24
N SER A 218 3.21 -25.02 6.24
CA SER A 218 2.55 -26.31 6.11
C SER A 218 2.96 -27.23 7.24
N LEU A 219 2.01 -28.03 7.68
CA LEU A 219 2.24 -29.13 8.60
C LEU A 219 2.11 -30.43 7.79
N PRO A 220 3.23 -31.08 7.41
CA PRO A 220 3.14 -32.39 6.79
C PRO A 220 2.43 -33.33 7.77
N THR A 221 1.39 -34.00 7.30
CA THR A 221 0.69 -35.01 8.10
C THR A 221 1.60 -36.22 8.29
N GLY A 222 2.10 -36.39 9.52
CA GLY A 222 2.73 -37.61 9.98
C GLY A 222 1.70 -38.49 10.67
N SER A 223 1.35 -39.62 10.05
CA SER A 223 0.45 -40.63 10.61
C SER A 223 1.15 -41.43 11.70
N GLY A 224 1.35 -40.82 12.88
CA GLY A 224 1.87 -41.50 14.06
C GLY A 224 0.80 -41.59 15.14
N THR A 225 0.52 -42.81 15.62
CA THR A 225 -0.18 -42.98 16.90
C THR A 225 0.84 -42.72 18.00
N VAL A 226 0.56 -41.76 18.88
CA VAL A 226 1.38 -41.44 20.05
C VAL A 226 0.64 -41.93 21.29
N LEU A 227 1.35 -42.56 22.24
CA LEU A 227 0.75 -42.97 23.50
C LEU A 227 0.60 -41.76 24.43
N LEU A 228 -0.41 -41.79 25.30
CA LEU A 228 -0.57 -40.77 26.33
C LEU A 228 0.68 -40.74 27.23
N GLY A 229 1.22 -39.54 27.44
CA GLY A 229 2.43 -39.30 28.22
C GLY A 229 3.75 -39.37 27.43
N ASP A 230 3.72 -39.83 26.17
CA ASP A 230 4.92 -39.84 25.33
C ASP A 230 5.18 -38.46 24.71
N THR A 231 6.46 -38.20 24.42
CA THR A 231 6.87 -37.05 23.61
C THR A 231 6.79 -37.43 22.14
N PHE A 232 6.25 -36.53 21.31
CA PHE A 232 6.29 -36.66 19.86
C PHE A 232 6.85 -35.38 19.23
N GLU A 233 7.39 -35.54 18.03
CA GLU A 233 7.94 -34.44 17.25
C GLU A 233 7.19 -34.33 15.91
N PHE A 234 7.01 -33.10 15.45
CA PHE A 234 6.51 -32.81 14.12
C PHE A 234 7.30 -31.63 13.56
N THR A 235 7.35 -31.54 12.22
CA THR A 235 8.01 -30.45 11.52
C THR A 235 6.97 -29.50 10.99
N VAL A 236 7.07 -28.20 11.32
CA VAL A 236 6.34 -27.16 10.58
C VAL A 236 7.28 -26.68 9.48
N ASN A 237 6.85 -26.83 8.23
CA ASN A 237 7.57 -26.24 7.11
C ASN A 237 7.16 -24.79 6.96
N LEU A 238 8.14 -23.90 7.05
CA LEU A 238 7.97 -22.49 6.70
C LEU A 238 8.69 -22.26 5.36
N SER A 239 7.96 -21.75 4.38
CA SER A 239 8.52 -21.24 3.14
C SER A 239 8.34 -19.74 3.11
N ASN A 240 9.40 -18.98 2.85
CA ASN A 240 9.28 -17.57 2.50
C ASN A 240 9.73 -17.42 1.05
N GLY A 241 8.78 -17.17 0.15
CA GLY A 241 9.07 -16.92 -1.26
C GLY A 241 9.75 -15.57 -1.51
N SER A 242 9.83 -14.71 -0.49
CA SER A 242 10.47 -13.40 -0.61
C SER A 242 11.99 -13.49 -0.62
N SER A 243 12.62 -12.71 -1.49
CA SER A 243 14.06 -12.48 -1.50
C SER A 243 14.50 -11.33 -0.58
N GLN A 244 13.56 -10.69 0.13
CA GLN A 244 13.86 -9.52 0.96
C GLN A 244 14.48 -9.89 2.30
N ILE A 245 15.54 -9.16 2.64
CA ILE A 245 16.30 -9.33 3.88
C ILE A 245 15.57 -8.60 5.01
N GLY A 246 15.48 -9.22 6.19
CA GLY A 246 14.92 -8.56 7.39
C GLY A 246 13.46 -8.88 7.70
N TYR A 247 12.79 -9.71 6.89
CA TYR A 247 11.48 -10.24 7.25
C TYR A 247 11.62 -11.37 8.28
N ALA A 248 11.03 -11.17 9.47
CA ALA A 248 11.05 -12.13 10.57
C ALA A 248 9.62 -12.60 10.88
N PRO A 249 9.08 -13.58 10.12
CA PRO A 249 7.76 -14.11 10.42
C PRO A 249 7.77 -14.83 11.76
N TYR A 250 6.63 -14.79 12.45
CA TYR A 250 6.33 -15.71 13.54
C TYR A 250 5.34 -16.76 13.03
N VAL A 251 5.33 -17.91 13.72
CA VAL A 251 4.40 -19.01 13.42
C VAL A 251 3.52 -19.19 14.65
N ASP A 252 2.21 -19.04 14.46
CA ASP A 252 1.24 -19.39 15.48
C ASP A 252 0.94 -20.88 15.42
N LEU A 253 1.19 -21.58 16.52
CA LEU A 253 0.91 -23.00 16.67
C LEU A 253 -0.22 -23.19 17.69
N TYR A 254 -1.37 -23.61 17.19
CA TYR A 254 -2.56 -23.86 17.99
C TYR A 254 -2.60 -25.33 18.44
N LEU A 255 -2.47 -25.57 19.74
CA LEU A 255 -2.49 -26.91 20.35
C LEU A 255 -3.65 -27.02 21.34
N PRO A 256 -4.45 -28.10 21.31
CA PRO A 256 -5.46 -28.36 22.34
C PRO A 256 -4.77 -28.70 23.68
N SER A 257 -4.83 -27.78 24.64
CA SER A 257 -4.27 -27.95 25.98
C SER A 257 -5.09 -28.87 26.88
N THR A 258 -6.39 -28.98 26.61
CA THR A 258 -7.29 -29.98 27.18
C THR A 258 -7.67 -30.95 26.05
N GLY A 259 -7.35 -32.23 26.18
CA GLY A 259 -7.79 -33.21 25.19
C GLY A 259 -9.27 -33.54 25.37
N LYS A 260 -9.69 -34.78 25.09
CA LYS A 260 -11.12 -35.09 25.00
C LYS A 260 -11.82 -35.14 26.36
N ASP A 261 -11.14 -35.59 27.40
CA ASP A 261 -11.68 -35.73 28.77
C ASP A 261 -11.11 -34.69 29.75
N GLY A 262 -10.12 -33.90 29.31
CA GLY A 262 -9.74 -32.64 29.95
C GLY A 262 -8.37 -32.63 30.59
N ASP A 263 -7.70 -33.78 30.71
CA ASP A 263 -6.34 -33.91 31.26
C ASP A 263 -5.33 -34.56 30.29
N ASP A 264 -5.76 -34.85 29.06
CA ASP A 264 -5.04 -35.57 28.02
C ASP A 264 -4.57 -34.67 26.85
N GLY A 265 -4.43 -33.36 27.08
CA GLY A 265 -4.03 -32.39 26.05
C GLY A 265 -2.53 -32.36 25.74
N ILE A 266 -2.16 -31.60 24.71
CA ILE A 266 -0.78 -31.47 24.25
C ILE A 266 -0.07 -30.36 25.03
N SER A 267 1.09 -30.67 25.59
CA SER A 267 2.02 -29.68 26.17
C SER A 267 3.19 -29.41 25.23
N PHE A 268 3.43 -28.14 24.91
CA PHE A 268 4.58 -27.75 24.10
C PHE A 268 5.87 -27.78 24.93
N VAL A 269 6.90 -28.48 24.42
CA VAL A 269 8.19 -28.64 25.12
C VAL A 269 9.24 -27.66 24.58
N LYS A 270 9.47 -27.68 23.26
CA LYS A 270 10.45 -26.83 22.56
C LYS A 270 10.18 -26.84 21.06
N ALA A 271 10.74 -25.86 20.36
CA ALA A 271 10.94 -25.92 18.91
C ALA A 271 12.37 -25.52 18.58
N THR A 272 12.87 -26.01 17.45
CA THR A 272 14.20 -25.70 16.95
C THR A 272 14.14 -25.32 15.46
N TYR A 273 14.98 -24.38 15.05
CA TYR A 273 15.19 -24.02 13.65
C TYR A 273 16.69 -23.91 13.39
N LEU A 274 17.21 -24.64 12.39
CA LEU A 274 18.64 -24.72 12.09
C LEU A 274 19.49 -25.00 13.35
N ASP A 275 19.06 -26.00 14.13
CA ASP A 275 19.65 -26.42 15.42
C ASP A 275 19.62 -25.36 16.55
N GLN A 276 18.99 -24.21 16.33
CA GLN A 276 18.79 -23.19 17.37
C GLN A 276 17.44 -23.36 18.05
N THR A 277 17.42 -23.32 19.38
CA THR A 277 16.16 -23.32 20.15
C THR A 277 15.43 -22.00 19.93
N LEU A 278 14.16 -22.10 19.51
CA LEU A 278 13.30 -20.94 19.31
C LEU A 278 12.78 -20.42 20.65
N LYS A 279 12.68 -19.09 20.76
CA LYS A 279 11.87 -18.47 21.82
C LYS A 279 10.40 -18.68 21.47
N PHE A 280 9.61 -19.11 22.43
CA PHE A 280 8.17 -19.27 22.25
C PHE A 280 7.42 -18.48 23.33
N HIS A 281 6.19 -18.11 23.00
CA HIS A 281 5.24 -17.49 23.91
C HIS A 281 4.01 -18.39 23.97
N GLN A 282 3.63 -18.82 25.17
CA GLN A 282 2.43 -19.62 25.37
C GLN A 282 1.32 -18.71 25.91
N VAL A 283 0.17 -18.76 25.24
CA VAL A 283 -1.04 -18.05 25.67
C VAL A 283 -2.18 -19.07 25.71
N VAL A 284 -3.04 -18.97 26.73
CA VAL A 284 -4.23 -19.80 26.90
C VAL A 284 -5.45 -18.92 26.64
N PHE A 285 -6.42 -19.44 25.89
CA PHE A 285 -7.68 -18.73 25.67
C PHE A 285 -8.44 -18.58 26.99
N ASP A 286 -9.02 -17.41 27.23
CA ASP A 286 -9.85 -17.19 28.40
C ASP A 286 -11.20 -17.93 28.31
N ALA A 287 -12.02 -17.82 29.36
CA ALA A 287 -13.36 -18.42 29.41
C ALA A 287 -14.32 -17.92 28.31
N SER A 288 -14.00 -16.79 27.66
CA SER A 288 -14.75 -16.28 26.50
C SER A 288 -14.17 -16.73 25.16
N GLY A 289 -13.07 -17.48 25.18
CA GLY A 289 -12.38 -17.97 23.99
C GLY A 289 -11.43 -16.95 23.36
N ASN A 290 -11.00 -15.93 24.09
CA ASN A 290 -10.12 -14.87 23.59
C ASN A 290 -8.70 -14.98 24.17
N ALA A 291 -7.71 -14.61 23.38
CA ALA A 291 -6.32 -14.52 23.80
C ALA A 291 -5.66 -13.28 23.19
N ALA A 292 -4.89 -12.54 23.98
CA ALA A 292 -4.05 -11.47 23.46
C ALA A 292 -2.79 -12.07 22.81
N HIS A 293 -2.55 -11.72 21.54
CA HIS A 293 -1.38 -12.17 20.81
C HIS A 293 -0.09 -11.57 21.41
N PRO A 294 0.96 -12.36 21.69
CA PRO A 294 2.13 -11.89 22.44
C PRO A 294 3.07 -10.96 21.65
N LEU A 295 3.05 -11.04 20.32
CA LEU A 295 3.93 -10.26 19.43
C LEU A 295 3.17 -9.33 18.47
N ALA A 296 2.15 -9.84 17.79
CA ALA A 296 1.31 -9.10 16.86
C ALA A 296 0.44 -8.05 17.56
N VAL A 297 0.44 -6.84 16.99
CA VAL A 297 -0.33 -5.70 17.47
C VAL A 297 -1.21 -5.13 16.35
N ASP A 298 -2.30 -4.49 16.73
CA ASP A 298 -3.11 -3.66 15.83
C ASP A 298 -2.38 -2.35 15.48
N SER A 299 -3.02 -1.53 14.63
CA SER A 299 -2.48 -0.23 14.22
C SER A 299 -2.36 0.80 15.36
N ASN A 300 -2.91 0.53 16.54
CA ASN A 300 -2.76 1.37 17.72
C ASN A 300 -1.70 0.82 18.69
N GLY A 301 -1.00 -0.27 18.33
CA GLY A 301 -0.03 -0.95 19.18
C GLY A 301 -0.66 -1.82 20.27
N ASN A 302 -1.98 -2.06 20.24
CA ASN A 302 -2.61 -2.99 21.16
C ASN A 302 -2.40 -4.42 20.66
N PRO A 303 -2.17 -5.41 21.55
CA PRO A 303 -2.12 -6.81 21.15
C PRO A 303 -3.34 -7.23 20.33
N LEU A 304 -3.13 -7.92 19.21
CA LEU A 304 -4.22 -8.51 18.44
C LEU A 304 -4.98 -9.53 19.30
N ILE A 305 -6.31 -9.53 19.22
CA ILE A 305 -7.13 -10.54 19.91
C ILE A 305 -7.37 -11.72 18.99
N ILE A 306 -6.85 -12.87 19.38
CA ILE A 306 -7.10 -14.16 18.73
C ILE A 306 -8.35 -14.78 19.36
N ARG A 307 -9.25 -15.31 18.54
CA ARG A 307 -10.44 -16.02 19.01
C ARG A 307 -10.31 -17.51 18.72
N ALA A 308 -10.54 -18.34 19.72
CA ALA A 308 -10.48 -19.80 19.60
C ALA A 308 -11.36 -20.31 18.44
N ALA A 309 -12.53 -19.70 18.25
CA ALA A 309 -13.46 -20.06 17.18
C ALA A 309 -12.89 -19.86 15.76
N ASP A 310 -12.00 -18.88 15.56
CA ASP A 310 -11.41 -18.58 14.24
C ASP A 310 -10.41 -19.67 13.79
N VAL A 311 -9.91 -20.46 14.76
CA VAL A 311 -8.91 -21.52 14.55
C VAL A 311 -9.47 -22.91 14.86
N GLY A 312 -10.79 -23.04 14.98
CA GLY A 312 -11.47 -24.31 15.22
C GLY A 312 -11.31 -24.86 16.65
N LEU A 313 -10.91 -24.03 17.60
CA LEU A 313 -10.79 -24.35 19.02
C LEU A 313 -11.99 -23.84 19.82
N ARG A 314 -12.05 -24.19 21.11
CA ARG A 314 -13.09 -23.76 22.06
C ARG A 314 -12.46 -23.01 23.23
N ALA A 315 -13.27 -22.19 23.91
CA ALA A 315 -12.90 -21.62 25.20
C ALA A 315 -12.66 -22.74 26.22
N GLY A 316 -11.63 -22.61 27.06
CA GLY A 316 -11.25 -23.64 28.03
C GLY A 316 -9.76 -23.64 28.33
#